data_AF-A0A538UBL3-F1
#
_entry.id   AF-A0A538UBL3-F1
#
_cell.length_a   1.000
_cell.length_b   1.000
_cell.length_c   1.000
_cell.angle_alpha   90.00
_cell.angle_beta   90.00
_cell.angle_gamma   90.00
#
_symmetry.space_group_name_H-M   'P 1'
#
loop_
_entity.id
_entity.type
_entity.pdbx_description
1 polymer ?
#
loop_
_entity_poly.entity_id
_entity_poly.type
_entity_poly.pdbx_seq_one_letter_code
_entity_poly.pdbx_strand_id
1 'polypeptide(L)'
;MPVAVIAALLAAGTLAWWRLGNKHPPTPSPGATADPRVAYEKGTVLVRQGKFVESLQLLRSAAEGAPDLAQLHHDYATAILNAVHQGRRHLGRQEFAVRSSVERVAMVREALRELAEGERIAGKDVRQVAWDKRTTAQAMGVWGFPWEALVGYRQAEWTDPSWTEIAGRADHIMDEMQHPENVRER
;
A
#
# COMPACT_ATOMS: atom_id res chain seq x y z
N MET A 1 -4.28 -36.45 35.96
CA MET A 1 -4.92 -35.12 35.85
C MET A 1 -3.98 -33.91 35.55
N PRO A 2 -2.64 -34.01 35.34
CA PRO A 2 -1.83 -32.81 35.08
C PRO A 2 -1.86 -32.33 33.62
N VAL A 3 -2.12 -33.21 32.65
CA VAL A 3 -2.05 -32.89 31.21
C VAL A 3 -3.19 -31.94 30.78
N ALA A 4 -4.39 -32.10 31.34
CA ALA A 4 -5.53 -31.24 31.01
C ALA A 4 -5.35 -29.79 31.50
N VAL A 5 -4.67 -29.60 32.63
CA VAL A 5 -4.38 -28.27 33.19
C VAL A 5 -3.34 -27.54 32.34
N ILE A 6 -2.31 -28.24 31.87
CA ILE A 6 -1.29 -27.66 30.98
C ILE A 6 -1.90 -27.27 29.63
N ALA A 7 -2.75 -28.11 29.05
CA ALA A 7 -3.43 -27.79 27.79
C ALA A 7 -4.35 -26.57 27.93
N ALA A 8 -5.09 -26.47 29.03
CA ALA A 8 -5.96 -25.32 29.30
C ALA A 8 -5.17 -24.02 29.50
N LEU A 9 -4.02 -24.07 30.18
CA LEU A 9 -3.15 -22.92 30.38
C LEU A 9 -2.49 -22.45 29.07
N LEU A 10 -2.07 -23.37 28.20
CA LEU A 10 -1.52 -23.03 26.88
C LEU A 10 -2.59 -22.44 25.93
N ALA A 11 -3.82 -22.96 25.98
CA ALA A 11 -4.93 -22.41 25.20
C ALA A 11 -5.34 -21.02 25.71
N ALA A 12 -5.37 -20.80 27.02
CA ALA A 12 -5.66 -19.49 27.60
C ALA A 12 -4.56 -18.47 27.29
N GLY A 13 -3.28 -18.89 27.34
CA GLY A 13 -2.14 -18.04 27.01
C GLY A 13 -2.11 -17.61 25.55
N THR A 14 -2.42 -18.51 24.61
CA THR A 14 -2.50 -18.21 23.18
C THR A 14 -3.69 -17.31 22.84
N LEU A 15 -4.85 -17.52 23.47
CA LEU A 15 -6.02 -16.66 23.29
C LEU A 15 -5.81 -15.25 23.87
N ALA A 16 -5.14 -15.15 25.02
CA ALA A 16 -4.78 -13.88 25.63
C ALA A 16 -3.73 -13.13 24.79
N TRP A 17 -2.70 -13.83 24.29
CA TRP A 17 -1.70 -13.23 23.40
C TRP A 17 -2.32 -12.77 22.08
N TRP A 18 -3.26 -13.51 21.50
CA TRP A 18 -3.97 -13.09 20.29
C TRP A 18 -4.87 -11.86 20.53
N ARG A 19 -5.51 -11.75 21.71
CA ARG A 19 -6.32 -10.57 22.08
C ARG A 19 -5.50 -9.35 22.50
N LEU A 20 -4.30 -9.54 23.04
CA LEU A 20 -3.43 -8.47 23.52
C LEU A 20 -2.36 -8.03 22.50
N GLY A 21 -1.97 -8.91 21.58
CA GLY A 21 -0.88 -8.69 20.62
C GLY A 21 -1.16 -7.67 19.52
N ASN A 22 -2.41 -7.20 19.38
CA ASN A 22 -2.82 -6.23 18.36
C ASN A 22 -3.25 -4.86 18.94
N LYS A 23 -2.95 -4.56 20.21
CA LYS A 23 -3.28 -3.27 20.84
C LYS A 23 -2.05 -2.55 21.40
N HIS A 24 -0.95 -2.54 20.66
CA HIS A 24 -0.03 -1.43 20.84
C HIS A 24 -0.61 -0.26 20.06
N PRO A 25 -1.23 0.75 20.72
CA PRO A 25 -1.45 2.01 20.04
C PRO A 25 -0.09 2.43 19.49
N PRO A 26 0.01 2.83 18.20
CA PRO A 26 1.26 3.35 17.68
C PRO A 26 1.71 4.44 18.63
N THR A 27 2.89 4.26 19.24
CA THR A 27 3.49 5.30 20.07
C THR A 27 3.51 6.55 19.21
N PRO A 28 2.89 7.67 19.62
CA PRO A 28 2.84 8.85 18.79
C PRO A 28 4.29 9.24 18.47
N SER A 29 4.66 9.11 17.20
CA SER A 29 5.96 9.58 16.73
C SER A 29 6.08 11.06 17.10
N PRO A 30 7.24 11.56 17.52
CA PRO A 30 7.46 12.96 17.92
C PRO A 30 7.16 14.04 16.85
N GLY A 31 6.49 13.70 15.75
CA GLY A 31 6.12 14.57 14.65
C GLY A 31 4.65 14.53 14.24
N ALA A 32 3.76 13.79 14.95
CA ALA A 32 2.32 13.86 14.70
C ALA A 32 1.80 15.26 15.02
N THR A 33 1.62 16.09 13.99
CA THR A 33 1.01 17.40 14.15
C THR A 33 -0.49 17.22 14.31
N ALA A 34 -1.11 17.99 15.21
CA ALA A 34 -2.57 17.98 15.34
C ALA A 34 -3.29 18.47 14.07
N ASP A 35 -2.60 19.25 13.22
CA ASP A 35 -3.10 19.71 11.92
C ASP A 35 -2.86 18.66 10.82
N PRO A 36 -3.91 18.10 10.20
CA PRO A 36 -3.80 17.13 9.11
C PRO A 36 -3.06 17.67 7.88
N ARG A 37 -3.18 18.96 7.58
CA ARG A 37 -2.50 19.59 6.44
C ARG A 37 -0.99 19.61 6.64
N VAL A 38 -0.55 19.97 7.84
CA VAL A 38 0.89 19.97 8.18
C VAL A 38 1.45 18.55 8.17
N ALA A 39 0.67 17.57 8.62
CA ALA A 39 1.06 16.16 8.55
C ALA A 39 1.23 15.71 7.10
N TYR A 40 0.29 16.08 6.22
CA TYR A 40 0.35 15.79 4.79
C TYR A 40 1.56 16.43 4.11
N GLU A 41 1.80 17.73 4.34
CA GLU A 41 2.94 18.46 3.78
C GLU A 41 4.27 17.81 4.20
N LYS A 42 4.43 17.47 5.47
CA LYS A 42 5.64 16.77 5.96
C LYS A 42 5.76 15.36 5.38
N GLY A 43 4.66 14.62 5.30
CA GLY A 43 4.61 13.28 4.73
C GLY A 43 5.05 13.26 3.27
N THR A 44 4.51 14.16 2.46
CA THR A 44 4.87 14.29 1.03
C THR A 44 6.33 14.71 0.83
N VAL A 45 6.89 15.56 1.70
CA VAL A 45 8.33 15.87 1.69
C VAL A 45 9.17 14.62 1.93
N LEU A 46 8.80 13.75 2.88
CA LEU A 46 9.51 12.50 3.12
C LEU A 46 9.38 11.50 1.95
N VAL A 47 8.19 11.41 1.34
CA VAL A 47 7.98 10.62 0.12
C VAL A 47 8.91 11.07 -1.00
N ARG A 48 9.02 12.38 -1.24
CA ARG A 48 9.94 12.94 -2.26
C ARG A 48 11.41 12.67 -1.94
N GLN A 49 11.76 12.49 -0.67
CA GLN A 49 13.11 12.10 -0.23
C GLN A 49 13.34 10.57 -0.29
N GLY A 50 12.37 9.78 -0.73
CA GLY A 50 12.44 8.31 -0.74
C GLY A 50 12.32 7.67 0.64
N LYS A 51 11.92 8.44 1.66
CA LYS A 51 11.77 7.99 3.05
C LYS A 51 10.34 7.50 3.30
N PHE A 52 9.93 6.47 2.56
CA PHE A 52 8.54 6.03 2.52
C PHE A 52 8.08 5.50 3.89
N VAL A 53 8.86 4.65 4.56
CA VAL A 53 8.51 4.12 5.90
C VAL A 53 8.29 5.24 6.92
N GLU A 54 9.13 6.28 6.90
CA GLU A 54 9.02 7.42 7.82
C GLU A 54 7.79 8.29 7.53
N SER A 55 7.37 8.35 6.27
CA SER A 55 6.19 9.13 5.86
C SER A 55 4.85 8.52 6.32
N LEU A 56 4.80 7.20 6.58
CA LEU A 56 3.54 6.47 6.73
C LEU A 56 2.68 7.00 7.89
N GLN A 57 3.30 7.32 9.03
CA GLN A 57 2.53 7.80 10.19
C GLN A 57 1.97 9.20 9.95
N LEU A 58 2.72 10.06 9.24
CA LEU A 58 2.28 11.40 8.91
C LEU A 58 1.12 11.38 7.92
N LEU A 59 1.22 10.56 6.86
CA LEU A 59 0.18 10.40 5.86
C LEU A 59 -1.08 9.71 6.45
N ARG A 60 -0.91 8.72 7.33
CA ARG A 60 -2.03 8.12 8.09
C ARG A 60 -2.77 9.18 8.90
N SER A 61 -2.06 9.95 9.71
CA SER A 61 -2.70 10.98 10.55
C SER A 61 -3.34 12.10 9.71
N ALA A 62 -2.79 12.39 8.54
CA ALA A 62 -3.42 13.29 7.59
C ALA A 62 -4.73 12.71 7.05
N ALA A 63 -4.75 11.42 6.67
CA ALA A 63 -5.93 10.73 6.14
C ALA A 63 -7.05 10.67 7.18
N GLU A 64 -6.70 10.34 8.42
CA GLU A 64 -7.64 10.31 9.55
C GLU A 64 -8.24 11.69 9.83
N GLY A 65 -7.49 12.77 9.62
CA GLY A 65 -7.94 14.14 9.86
C GLY A 65 -8.67 14.80 8.69
N ALA A 66 -8.54 14.26 7.48
CA ALA A 66 -9.21 14.72 6.28
C ALA A 66 -9.70 13.54 5.43
N PRO A 67 -10.67 12.73 5.95
CA PRO A 67 -11.07 11.47 5.34
C PRO A 67 -11.87 11.63 4.04
N ASP A 68 -12.28 12.85 3.68
CA ASP A 68 -13.05 13.12 2.46
C ASP A 68 -12.16 13.63 1.30
N LEU A 69 -10.83 13.53 1.43
CA LEU A 69 -9.88 13.98 0.41
C LEU A 69 -9.30 12.78 -0.36
N ALA A 70 -9.86 12.48 -1.53
CA ALA A 70 -9.46 11.34 -2.37
C ALA A 70 -7.94 11.27 -2.64
N GLN A 71 -7.31 12.40 -2.98
CA GLN A 71 -5.86 12.49 -3.23
C GLN A 71 -5.04 12.01 -2.04
N LEU A 72 -5.51 12.22 -0.81
CA LEU A 72 -4.77 11.85 0.39
C LEU A 72 -4.72 10.32 0.53
N HIS A 73 -5.85 9.65 0.31
CA HIS A 73 -5.91 8.19 0.26
C HIS A 73 -4.99 7.62 -0.83
N HIS A 74 -4.98 8.24 -2.01
CA HIS A 74 -4.07 7.87 -3.10
C HIS A 74 -2.59 7.98 -2.70
N ASP A 75 -2.19 9.15 -2.19
CA ASP A 75 -0.81 9.43 -1.80
C ASP A 75 -0.37 8.52 -0.65
N TYR A 76 -1.26 8.25 0.30
CA TYR A 76 -0.98 7.34 1.41
C TYR A 76 -0.79 5.91 0.91
N ALA A 77 -1.69 5.42 0.06
CA ALA A 77 -1.55 4.10 -0.56
C ALA A 77 -0.23 3.96 -1.34
N THR A 78 0.11 4.98 -2.13
CA THR A 78 1.35 5.01 -2.92
C THR A 78 2.57 4.98 -2.01
N ALA A 79 2.57 5.72 -0.90
CA ALA A 79 3.64 5.66 0.09
C ALA A 79 3.78 4.27 0.71
N ILE A 80 2.67 3.59 1.02
CA ILE A 80 2.69 2.21 1.51
C ILE A 80 3.29 1.25 0.46
N LEU A 81 2.84 1.32 -0.79
CA LEU A 81 3.33 0.48 -1.89
C LEU A 81 4.83 0.69 -2.16
N ASN A 82 5.34 1.90 -1.96
CA ASN A 82 6.78 2.15 -2.03
C ASN A 82 7.53 1.64 -0.78
N ALA A 83 6.95 1.81 0.42
CA ALA A 83 7.55 1.36 1.67
C ALA A 83 7.74 -0.16 1.72
N VAL A 84 6.82 -0.96 1.15
CA VAL A 84 6.99 -2.43 1.11
C VAL A 84 8.15 -2.90 0.23
N HIS A 85 8.67 -2.03 -0.65
CA HIS A 85 9.86 -2.30 -1.48
C HIS A 85 11.11 -1.58 -0.96
N GLN A 86 10.98 -0.70 0.03
CA GLN A 86 12.09 0.05 0.57
C GLN A 86 13.09 -0.91 1.23
N GLY A 87 14.32 -0.90 0.71
CA GLY A 87 15.43 -1.63 1.29
C GLY A 87 16.13 -0.82 2.38
N ARG A 88 16.78 -1.53 3.31
CA ARG A 88 17.74 -0.98 4.25
C ARG A 88 19.00 -1.84 4.26
N ARG A 89 20.14 -1.22 4.57
CA ARG A 89 21.37 -1.96 4.80
C ARG A 89 21.50 -2.24 6.29
N HIS A 90 21.53 -3.51 6.66
CA HIS A 90 21.71 -3.95 8.05
C HIS A 90 22.84 -4.98 8.10
N LEU A 91 23.86 -4.72 8.94
CA LEU A 91 25.05 -5.58 9.07
C LEU A 91 25.68 -5.96 7.72
N GLY A 92 25.75 -5.00 6.79
CA GLY A 92 26.33 -5.19 5.45
C GLY A 92 25.42 -5.87 4.42
N ARG A 93 24.26 -6.41 4.83
CA ARG A 93 23.28 -7.06 3.94
C ARG A 93 22.17 -6.09 3.54
N GLN A 94 21.66 -6.28 2.33
CA GLN A 94 20.45 -5.61 1.88
C GLN A 94 19.23 -6.38 2.37
N GLU A 95 18.38 -5.72 3.15
CA GLU A 95 17.15 -6.27 3.71
C GLU A 95 15.98 -5.36 3.37
N PHE A 96 14.75 -5.83 3.50
CA PHE A 96 13.59 -4.94 3.50
C PHE A 96 13.60 -4.08 4.77
N ALA A 97 13.13 -2.84 4.67
CA ALA A 97 12.99 -1.94 5.82
C ALA A 97 11.91 -2.42 6.80
N VAL A 98 10.91 -3.12 6.29
CA VAL A 98 9.83 -3.77 7.04
C VAL A 98 10.26 -5.16 7.53
N ARG A 99 9.66 -5.62 8.64
CA ARG A 99 10.20 -6.74 9.44
C ARG A 99 9.95 -8.11 8.82
N SER A 100 8.89 -8.25 8.02
CA SER A 100 8.49 -9.57 7.49
C SER A 100 7.68 -9.49 6.19
N SER A 101 7.60 -10.61 5.47
CA SER A 101 6.70 -10.78 4.32
C SER A 101 5.23 -10.67 4.70
N VAL A 102 4.85 -11.13 5.91
CA VAL A 102 3.47 -11.00 6.43
C VAL A 102 3.10 -9.53 6.62
N GLU A 103 4.01 -8.73 7.18
CA GLU A 103 3.83 -7.28 7.32
C GLU A 103 3.69 -6.60 5.95
N ARG A 104 4.51 -7.00 4.96
CA ARG A 104 4.40 -6.49 3.58
C ARG A 104 3.03 -6.78 2.97
N VAL A 105 2.52 -8.00 3.10
CA VAL A 105 1.19 -8.36 2.57
C VAL A 105 0.08 -7.59 3.29
N ALA A 106 0.18 -7.42 4.61
CA ALA A 106 -0.79 -6.61 5.36
C ALA A 106 -0.80 -5.15 4.89
N MET A 107 0.39 -4.57 4.66
CA MET A 107 0.55 -3.22 4.13
C MET A 107 -0.03 -3.08 2.71
N VAL A 108 0.23 -4.04 1.80
CA VAL A 108 -0.39 -3.99 0.46
C VAL A 108 -1.91 -4.06 0.54
N ARG A 109 -2.46 -4.90 1.42
CA ARG A 109 -3.91 -4.96 1.63
C ARG A 109 -4.46 -3.64 2.18
N GLU A 110 -3.71 -2.92 3.01
CA GLU A 110 -4.07 -1.58 3.47
C GLU A 110 -4.05 -0.58 2.29
N ALA A 111 -2.97 -0.54 1.51
CA ALA A 111 -2.87 0.33 0.35
C ALA A 111 -4.02 0.13 -0.66
N LEU A 112 -4.40 -1.12 -0.92
CA LEU A 112 -5.52 -1.43 -1.82
C LEU A 112 -6.87 -0.96 -1.27
N ARG A 113 -7.07 -0.93 0.06
CA ARG A 113 -8.27 -0.35 0.66
C ARG A 113 -8.28 1.17 0.54
N GLU A 114 -7.14 1.80 0.77
CA GLU A 114 -6.99 3.25 0.63
C GLU A 114 -7.27 3.68 -0.82
N LEU A 115 -6.76 2.96 -1.83
CA LEU A 115 -7.08 3.25 -3.24
C LEU A 115 -8.57 3.07 -3.56
N ALA A 116 -9.20 2.03 -3.02
CA ALA A 116 -10.64 1.81 -3.19
C ALA A 116 -11.48 2.91 -2.51
N GLU A 117 -11.01 3.42 -1.37
CA GLU A 117 -11.65 4.53 -0.67
C GLU A 117 -11.45 5.86 -1.41
N GLY A 118 -10.24 6.11 -1.93
CA GLY A 118 -9.94 7.23 -2.82
C GLY A 118 -10.86 7.25 -4.05
N GLU A 119 -11.03 6.10 -4.71
CA GLU A 119 -11.96 5.94 -5.83
C GLU A 119 -13.41 6.27 -5.40
N ARG A 120 -13.85 5.76 -4.25
CA ARG A 120 -15.20 6.01 -3.72
C ARG A 120 -15.46 7.50 -3.46
N ILE A 121 -14.48 8.20 -2.88
CA ILE A 121 -14.56 9.63 -2.54
C ILE A 121 -14.50 10.49 -3.81
N ALA A 122 -13.61 10.16 -4.75
CA ALA A 122 -13.44 10.88 -6.00
C ALA A 122 -14.75 10.93 -6.82
N GLY A 123 -15.53 9.86 -6.77
CA GLY A 123 -16.88 9.81 -7.32
C GLY A 123 -16.90 10.06 -8.84
N LYS A 124 -17.16 11.30 -9.25
CA LYS A 124 -17.24 11.70 -10.66
C LYS A 124 -15.94 12.29 -11.21
N ASP A 125 -14.91 12.47 -10.39
CA ASP A 125 -13.58 12.87 -10.87
C ASP A 125 -12.93 11.70 -11.62
N VAL A 126 -13.16 11.67 -12.94
CA VAL A 126 -12.69 10.58 -13.81
C VAL A 126 -11.18 10.43 -13.81
N ARG A 127 -10.42 11.52 -13.67
CA ARG A 127 -8.95 11.49 -13.67
C ARG A 127 -8.46 10.84 -12.39
N GLN A 128 -8.99 11.25 -11.24
CA GLN A 128 -8.63 10.66 -9.96
C GLN A 128 -9.00 9.17 -9.90
N VAL A 129 -10.21 8.79 -10.33
CA VAL A 129 -10.64 7.39 -10.38
C VAL A 129 -9.74 6.56 -11.30
N ALA A 130 -9.39 7.07 -12.48
CA ALA A 130 -8.47 6.38 -13.38
C ALA A 130 -7.08 6.21 -12.74
N TRP A 131 -6.63 7.18 -11.94
CA TRP A 131 -5.34 7.13 -11.25
C TRP A 131 -5.33 6.04 -10.17
N ASP A 132 -6.38 5.95 -9.35
CA ASP A 132 -6.50 4.91 -8.33
C ASP A 132 -6.55 3.50 -8.94
N LYS A 133 -7.27 3.33 -10.07
CA LYS A 133 -7.30 2.09 -10.83
C LYS A 133 -5.94 1.71 -11.42
N ARG A 134 -5.24 2.67 -12.04
CA ARG A 134 -3.89 2.50 -12.56
C ARG A 134 -2.92 2.04 -11.46
N THR A 135 -2.95 2.68 -10.30
CA THR A 135 -2.06 2.34 -9.18
C THR A 135 -2.38 0.97 -8.61
N THR A 136 -3.67 0.61 -8.52
CA THR A 136 -4.11 -0.74 -8.16
C THR A 136 -3.57 -1.78 -9.14
N ALA A 137 -3.72 -1.54 -10.44
CA ALA A 137 -3.23 -2.43 -11.50
C ALA A 137 -1.70 -2.62 -11.44
N GLN A 138 -0.96 -1.53 -11.22
CA GLN A 138 0.49 -1.57 -11.04
C GLN A 138 0.88 -2.44 -9.83
N ALA A 139 0.19 -2.28 -8.70
CA ALA A 139 0.44 -3.08 -7.51
C ALA A 139 0.20 -4.57 -7.76
N MET A 140 -0.87 -4.92 -8.49
CA MET A 140 -1.14 -6.32 -8.87
C MET A 140 -0.02 -6.91 -9.74
N GLY A 141 0.45 -6.17 -10.74
CA GLY A 141 1.53 -6.61 -11.61
C GLY A 141 2.84 -6.87 -10.85
N VAL A 142 3.23 -5.93 -9.98
CA VAL A 142 4.44 -6.06 -9.12
C VAL A 142 4.35 -7.28 -8.20
N TRP A 143 3.15 -7.63 -7.75
CA TRP A 143 2.93 -8.77 -6.86
C TRP A 143 2.63 -10.10 -7.57
N GLY A 144 2.81 -10.16 -8.90
CA GLY A 144 2.72 -11.40 -9.66
C GLY A 144 1.30 -11.78 -10.10
N PHE A 145 0.41 -10.79 -10.21
CA PHE A 145 -0.98 -10.94 -10.65
C PHE A 145 -1.18 -10.24 -12.01
N PRO A 146 -0.63 -10.78 -13.11
CA PRO A 146 -0.58 -10.09 -14.41
C PRO A 146 -1.96 -9.95 -15.07
N TRP A 147 -2.87 -10.90 -14.85
CA TRP A 147 -4.24 -10.81 -15.37
C TRP A 147 -5.03 -9.69 -14.69
N GLU A 148 -4.91 -9.56 -13.37
CA GLU A 148 -5.51 -8.49 -12.58
C GLU A 148 -4.91 -7.13 -12.96
N ALA A 149 -3.60 -7.08 -13.20
CA ALA A 149 -2.93 -5.89 -13.71
C ALA A 149 -3.50 -5.49 -15.08
N LEU A 150 -3.57 -6.43 -16.04
CA LEU A 150 -4.13 -6.20 -17.38
C LEU A 150 -5.55 -5.63 -17.30
N VAL A 151 -6.43 -6.27 -16.53
CA VAL A 151 -7.83 -5.83 -16.35
C VAL A 151 -7.87 -4.43 -15.73
N GLY A 152 -7.08 -4.19 -14.68
CA GLY A 152 -7.05 -2.90 -13.99
C GLY A 152 -6.54 -1.76 -14.88
N TYR A 153 -5.49 -1.98 -15.68
CA TYR A 153 -5.01 -0.98 -16.64
C TYR A 153 -6.04 -0.69 -17.72
N ARG A 154 -6.73 -1.72 -18.25
CA ARG A 154 -7.81 -1.52 -19.21
C ARG A 154 -8.96 -0.71 -18.63
N GLN A 155 -9.34 -0.99 -17.38
CA GLN A 155 -10.36 -0.21 -16.67
C GLN A 155 -9.94 1.24 -16.46
N ALA A 156 -8.67 1.49 -16.12
CA ALA A 156 -8.13 2.85 -16.02
C ALA A 156 -8.20 3.59 -17.37
N GLU A 157 -7.77 2.94 -18.46
CA GLU A 157 -7.82 3.48 -19.84
C GLU A 157 -9.25 3.84 -20.26
N TRP A 158 -10.23 3.00 -19.94
CA TRP A 158 -11.64 3.28 -20.24
C TRP A 158 -12.26 4.36 -19.34
N THR A 159 -11.77 4.51 -18.12
CA THR A 159 -12.26 5.52 -17.17
C THR A 159 -11.85 6.92 -17.62
N ASP A 160 -10.60 7.10 -18.05
CA ASP A 160 -10.12 8.33 -18.65
C ASP A 160 -9.35 8.07 -19.96
N PRO A 161 -10.07 7.97 -21.09
CA PRO A 161 -9.46 7.76 -22.41
C PRO A 161 -8.56 8.92 -22.86
N SER A 162 -8.65 10.09 -22.22
CA SER A 162 -7.81 11.25 -22.56
C SER A 162 -6.42 11.18 -21.93
N TRP A 163 -6.21 10.26 -20.97
CA TRP A 163 -4.94 10.15 -20.26
C TRP A 163 -3.91 9.33 -21.04
N THR A 164 -3.11 10.03 -21.84
CA THR A 164 -2.11 9.44 -22.73
C THR A 164 -1.03 8.62 -22.01
N GLU A 165 -0.71 8.91 -20.75
CA GLU A 165 0.34 8.20 -19.99
C GLU A 165 -0.07 6.78 -19.57
N ILE A 166 -1.36 6.43 -19.62
CA ILE A 166 -1.83 5.04 -19.39
C ILE A 166 -2.21 4.34 -20.68
N ALA A 167 -2.37 5.08 -21.79
CA ALA A 167 -2.79 4.51 -23.06
C ALA A 167 -1.81 3.44 -23.56
N GLY A 168 -2.34 2.27 -23.91
CA GLY A 168 -1.56 1.14 -24.42
C GLY A 168 -0.80 0.36 -23.34
N ARG A 169 -0.97 0.71 -22.04
CA ARG A 169 -0.31 -0.03 -20.96
C ARG A 169 -0.90 -1.43 -20.82
N ALA A 170 -2.21 -1.58 -21.02
CA ALA A 170 -2.85 -2.89 -21.04
C ALA A 170 -2.37 -3.75 -22.23
N ASP A 171 -2.18 -3.14 -23.40
CA ASP A 171 -1.68 -3.84 -24.59
C ASP A 171 -0.23 -4.31 -24.38
N HIS A 172 0.60 -3.48 -23.74
CA HIS A 172 1.96 -3.87 -23.40
C HIS A 172 2.02 -5.06 -22.43
N ILE A 173 1.15 -5.11 -21.42
CA ILE A 173 1.08 -6.27 -20.50
C ILE A 173 0.61 -7.53 -21.24
N MET A 174 -0.38 -7.40 -22.14
CA MET A 174 -0.81 -8.52 -22.97
C MET A 174 0.34 -9.07 -23.82
N ASP A 175 1.13 -8.20 -24.42
CA ASP A 175 2.31 -8.57 -25.21
C ASP A 175 3.35 -9.31 -24.35
N GLU A 176 3.68 -8.81 -23.16
CA GLU A 176 4.59 -9.50 -22.23
C GLU A 176 4.10 -10.89 -21.80
N MET A 177 2.77 -11.06 -21.67
CA MET A 177 2.17 -12.34 -21.31
C MET A 177 2.14 -13.34 -22.47
N GLN A 178 2.00 -12.85 -23.71
CA GLN A 178 2.03 -13.67 -24.93
C GLN A 178 3.47 -14.03 -25.33
N HIS A 179 4.43 -13.15 -25.03
CA HIS A 179 5.83 -13.24 -25.43
C HIS A 179 6.78 -13.08 -24.22
N PRO A 180 6.73 -13.98 -23.21
CA PRO A 180 7.52 -13.87 -21.99
C PRO A 180 9.04 -13.91 -22.24
N GLU A 181 9.48 -14.44 -23.38
CA GLU A 181 10.88 -14.41 -23.82
C GLU A 181 11.43 -12.99 -23.98
N ASN A 182 10.60 -12.02 -24.35
CA ASN A 182 11.01 -10.64 -24.61
C ASN A 182 11.31 -9.83 -23.33
N VAL A 183 10.91 -10.34 -22.16
CA VAL A 183 11.07 -9.64 -20.87
C VAL A 183 12.50 -9.75 -20.33
N ARG A 184 13.25 -10.80 -20.71
CA ARG A 184 14.57 -11.11 -20.13
C ARG A 184 15.72 -10.26 -20.68
N GLU A 185 15.49 -9.53 -21.76
CA GLU A 185 16.53 -8.76 -22.47
C GLU A 185 16.54 -7.27 -22.09
N ARG A 186 15.69 -6.84 -21.15
CA ARG A 186 15.59 -5.46 -20.66
C ARG A 186 16.16 -5.32 -19.25
#